data_AF-A0AAQ4NQQ5-F1
#
_entry.id   AF-A0AAQ4NQQ5-F1
#
_cell.length_a   1.000
_cell.length_b   1.000
_cell.length_c   1.000
_cell.angle_alpha   90.00
_cell.angle_beta   90.00
_cell.angle_gamma   90.00
#
_symmetry.space_group_name_H-M   'P 1'
#
loop_
_entity.id
_entity.type
_entity.pdbx_description
1 polymer ?
#
loop_
_entity_poly.entity_id
_entity_poly.type
_entity_poly.pdbx_seq_one_letter_code
_entity_poly.pdbx_strand_id
1 'polypeptide(L)'
;MAPSGSRNIKKGCWRVLYWIPVLFIALVVAWSYYAYVLQLCIGKKPAVWVVCVIYLLVYHVVFIMFVWAYWQTIFTRPMNPLKEFHLSYSDKELLEREDRGESQQEILRRIARDLPIYTRTNSGAIRFCDRCQLLKPDRCHHCSVCNKCILKMDHHCPWVNNCVGFSNYKFFMLFLAYSLLYCLFITATDLQYFIKFWLNGLPDTQAKFHILFLFFSACMFSVSLASLLTYHCWLVCRNRSTLEVVRAPVFRHGTDKSGFSLGFSKNFRQVFGDEVKYWPIPVFSGLGDGCSFPTCLVNLDPEQPSSSPTRSHPVSKR
;
A
#
# COMPACT_ATOMS: atom_id res chain seq x y z
N MET A 1 -27.78 -4.10 -29.71
CA MET A 1 -26.46 -3.51 -29.40
C MET A 1 -26.69 -2.09 -28.86
N ALA A 2 -26.55 -1.86 -27.55
CA ALA A 2 -26.70 -0.52 -26.98
C ALA A 2 -25.47 0.35 -27.32
N PRO A 3 -25.62 1.67 -27.58
CA PRO A 3 -24.52 2.50 -28.07
C PRO A 3 -23.43 2.64 -27.00
N SER A 4 -22.18 2.38 -27.40
CA SER A 4 -21.00 2.40 -26.53
C SER A 4 -20.73 3.76 -25.85
N GLY A 5 -21.35 4.85 -26.35
CA GLY A 5 -21.24 6.20 -25.80
C GLY A 5 -21.85 6.36 -24.40
N SER A 6 -22.99 5.73 -24.11
CA SER A 6 -23.68 5.86 -22.81
C SER A 6 -22.90 5.18 -21.67
N ARG A 7 -22.19 4.07 -21.96
CA ARG A 7 -21.35 3.38 -20.96
C ARG A 7 -20.09 4.18 -20.61
N ASN A 8 -19.52 4.91 -21.55
CA ASN A 8 -18.29 5.68 -21.31
C ASN A 8 -18.55 6.97 -20.52
N ILE A 9 -19.66 7.68 -20.76
CA ILE A 9 -20.06 8.86 -19.99
C ILE A 9 -20.37 8.48 -18.53
N LYS A 10 -21.10 7.37 -18.32
CA LYS A 10 -21.34 6.82 -16.98
C LYS A 10 -20.01 6.48 -16.29
N LYS A 11 -19.10 5.75 -16.94
CA LYS A 11 -17.77 5.44 -16.37
C LYS A 11 -16.95 6.68 -15.97
N GLY A 12 -17.10 7.80 -16.67
CA GLY A 12 -16.43 9.07 -16.34
C GLY A 12 -16.93 9.69 -15.03
N CYS A 13 -18.26 9.84 -14.86
CA CYS A 13 -18.84 10.38 -13.63
C CYS A 13 -18.57 9.50 -12.40
N TRP A 14 -18.59 8.17 -12.56
CA TRP A 14 -18.29 7.24 -11.48
C TRP A 14 -16.82 7.31 -11.01
N ARG A 15 -15.88 7.69 -11.88
CA ARG A 15 -14.46 7.87 -11.49
C ARG A 15 -14.25 9.04 -10.54
N VAL A 16 -15.08 10.08 -10.62
CA VAL A 16 -15.03 11.22 -9.70
C VAL A 16 -15.46 10.81 -8.29
N LEU A 17 -16.45 9.92 -8.17
CA LEU A 17 -16.94 9.43 -6.87
C LEU A 17 -15.85 8.67 -6.08
N TYR A 18 -14.91 8.00 -6.76
CA TYR A 18 -13.80 7.33 -6.07
C TYR A 18 -12.81 8.29 -5.40
N TRP A 19 -12.84 9.58 -5.73
CA TRP A 19 -12.03 10.60 -5.06
C TRP A 19 -12.68 11.14 -3.77
N ILE A 20 -13.96 10.85 -3.52
CA ILE A 20 -14.67 11.35 -2.32
C ILE A 20 -13.93 10.99 -1.02
N PRO A 21 -13.47 9.75 -0.79
CA PRO A 21 -12.74 9.43 0.45
C PRO A 21 -11.43 10.20 0.59
N VAL A 22 -10.71 10.42 -0.52
CA VAL A 22 -9.45 11.20 -0.52
C VAL A 22 -9.72 12.67 -0.21
N LEU A 23 -10.74 13.25 -0.84
CA LEU A 23 -11.16 14.64 -0.58
C LEU A 23 -11.63 14.82 0.86
N PHE A 24 -12.37 13.87 1.41
CA PHE A 24 -12.79 13.88 2.81
C PHE A 24 -11.58 13.91 3.76
N ILE A 25 -10.59 13.04 3.57
CA ILE A 25 -9.36 13.03 4.37
C ILE A 25 -8.60 14.35 4.21
N ALA A 26 -8.48 14.87 2.99
CA ALA A 26 -7.82 16.15 2.73
C ALA A 26 -8.50 17.32 3.47
N LEU A 27 -9.84 17.35 3.50
CA LEU A 27 -10.61 18.36 4.24
C LEU A 27 -10.41 18.24 5.76
N VAL A 28 -10.46 17.03 6.31
CA VAL A 28 -10.21 16.78 7.74
C VAL A 28 -8.79 17.21 8.13
N VAL A 29 -7.80 16.88 7.31
CA VAL A 29 -6.40 17.26 7.52
C VAL A 29 -6.24 18.78 7.46
N ALA A 30 -6.80 19.44 6.44
CA ALA A 30 -6.73 20.90 6.30
C ALA A 30 -7.40 21.62 7.47
N TRP A 31 -8.57 21.15 7.90
CA TRP A 31 -9.25 21.65 9.09
C TRP A 31 -8.42 21.42 10.37
N SER A 32 -7.81 20.24 10.53
CA SER A 32 -6.98 19.94 11.71
C SER A 32 -5.74 20.83 11.77
N TYR A 33 -5.16 21.18 10.62
CA TYR A 33 -4.05 22.14 10.52
C TYR A 33 -4.49 23.53 10.95
N TYR A 34 -5.63 24.01 10.43
CA TYR A 34 -6.23 25.27 10.87
C TYR A 34 -6.48 25.28 12.39
N ALA A 35 -7.13 24.24 12.92
CA ALA A 35 -7.46 24.13 14.34
C ALA A 35 -6.20 24.12 15.22
N TYR A 36 -5.20 23.31 14.86
CA TYR A 36 -3.98 23.21 15.65
C TYR A 36 -3.13 24.49 15.57
N VAL A 37 -2.81 24.95 14.37
CA VAL A 37 -1.87 26.06 14.19
C VAL A 37 -2.48 27.39 14.62
N LEU A 38 -3.69 27.71 14.13
CA LEU A 38 -4.29 29.03 14.33
C LEU A 38 -5.05 29.15 15.65
N GLN A 39 -5.79 28.11 16.06
CA GLN A 39 -6.61 28.19 17.28
C GLN A 39 -5.84 27.76 18.55
N LEU A 40 -4.94 26.78 18.44
CA LEU A 40 -4.20 26.27 19.59
C LEU A 40 -2.89 27.03 19.85
N CYS A 41 -2.08 27.29 18.80
CA CYS A 41 -0.72 27.79 18.97
C CYS A 41 -0.58 29.31 18.78
N ILE A 42 -1.28 29.92 17.82
CA ILE A 42 -1.18 31.35 17.52
C ILE A 42 -2.11 32.17 18.45
N GLY A 43 -1.61 33.31 18.97
CA GLY A 43 -2.38 34.21 19.84
C GLY A 43 -2.33 33.90 21.35
N LYS A 44 -1.42 33.01 21.79
CA LYS A 44 -1.20 32.75 23.22
C LYS A 44 -0.27 33.78 23.86
N LYS A 45 -0.40 33.96 25.19
CA LYS A 45 0.38 34.92 25.99
C LYS A 45 1.90 34.66 25.89
N PRO A 46 2.75 35.69 26.05
CA PRO A 46 4.21 35.59 25.86
C PRO A 46 4.90 34.48 26.66
N ALA A 47 4.43 34.20 27.88
CA ALA A 47 5.00 33.19 28.77
C ALA A 47 4.93 31.74 28.23
N VAL A 48 4.06 31.46 27.26
CA VAL A 48 3.88 30.13 26.66
C VAL A 48 4.45 30.07 25.23
N TRP A 49 4.94 31.19 24.70
CA TRP A 49 5.30 31.33 23.29
C TRP A 49 6.44 30.40 22.88
N VAL A 50 7.48 30.25 23.71
CA VAL A 50 8.62 29.35 23.42
C VAL A 50 8.16 27.90 23.26
N VAL A 51 7.28 27.42 24.13
CA VAL A 51 6.70 26.06 24.04
C VAL A 51 5.86 25.91 22.78
N CYS A 52 5.05 26.92 22.43
CA CYS A 52 4.27 26.91 21.20
C CYS A 52 5.16 26.85 19.94
N VAL A 53 6.30 27.55 19.92
CA VAL A 53 7.25 27.47 18.81
C VAL A 53 7.82 26.06 18.66
N ILE A 54 8.22 25.43 19.76
CA ILE A 54 8.72 24.04 19.75
C ILE A 54 7.65 23.08 19.23
N TYR A 55 6.41 23.20 19.73
CA TYR A 55 5.30 22.38 19.27
C TYR A 55 5.03 22.58 17.78
N LEU A 56 5.03 23.81 17.30
CA LEU A 56 4.85 24.11 15.88
C LEU A 56 5.97 23.51 15.02
N LEU A 57 7.24 23.57 15.45
CA LEU A 57 8.34 22.98 14.69
C LEU A 57 8.19 21.46 14.56
N VAL A 58 7.94 20.76 15.67
CA VAL A 58 7.74 19.30 15.66
C VAL A 58 6.49 18.93 14.85
N TYR A 59 5.39 19.68 15.05
CA TYR A 59 4.14 19.49 14.32
C TYR A 59 4.35 19.55 12.81
N HIS A 60 5.06 20.57 12.31
CA HIS A 60 5.30 20.73 10.87
C HIS A 60 6.17 19.61 10.30
N VAL A 61 7.19 19.14 11.02
CA VAL A 61 7.99 17.99 10.58
C VAL A 61 7.12 16.74 10.43
N VAL A 62 6.29 16.43 11.44
CA VAL A 62 5.38 15.27 11.38
C VAL A 62 4.33 15.44 10.28
N PHE A 63 3.75 16.64 10.16
CA PHE A 63 2.75 16.96 9.15
C PHE A 63 3.29 16.82 7.72
N ILE A 64 4.50 17.34 7.45
CA ILE A 64 5.15 17.21 6.13
C ILE A 64 5.40 15.75 5.79
N MET A 65 5.91 14.95 6.74
CA MET A 65 6.16 13.52 6.51
C MET A 65 4.86 12.74 6.28
N PHE A 66 3.80 13.07 7.03
CA PHE A 66 2.47 12.51 6.85
C PHE A 66 1.91 12.82 5.45
N VAL A 67 1.88 14.10 5.06
CA VAL A 67 1.35 14.53 3.75
C VAL A 67 2.18 13.94 2.61
N TRP A 68 3.51 13.90 2.75
CA TRP A 68 4.39 13.30 1.74
C TRP A 68 4.13 11.80 1.58
N ALA A 69 4.02 11.04 2.68
CA ALA A 69 3.71 9.62 2.62
C ALA A 69 2.31 9.36 2.03
N TYR A 70 1.31 10.17 2.39
CA TYR A 70 -0.05 10.07 1.84
C TYR A 70 -0.06 10.34 0.34
N TRP A 71 0.61 11.41 -0.10
CA TRP A 71 0.78 11.75 -1.52
C TRP A 71 1.42 10.61 -2.31
N GLN A 72 2.54 10.07 -1.81
CA GLN A 72 3.23 8.95 -2.46
C GLN A 72 2.33 7.71 -2.55
N THR A 73 1.52 7.43 -1.52
CA THR A 73 0.60 6.29 -1.54
C THR A 73 -0.51 6.45 -2.60
N ILE A 74 -1.06 7.66 -2.74
CA ILE A 74 -2.10 7.98 -3.73
C ILE A 74 -1.53 7.93 -5.15
N PHE A 75 -0.45 8.66 -5.40
CA PHE A 75 -0.01 8.97 -6.77
C PHE A 75 1.04 8.02 -7.33
N THR A 76 1.65 7.16 -6.50
CA THR A 76 2.50 6.08 -7.01
C THR A 76 1.64 5.05 -7.70
N ARG A 77 1.74 5.01 -9.03
CA ARG A 77 1.01 4.05 -9.84
C ARG A 77 1.48 2.62 -9.52
N PRO A 78 0.56 1.64 -9.44
CA PRO A 78 0.96 0.25 -9.31
C PRO A 78 1.83 -0.17 -10.49
N MET A 79 2.95 -0.83 -10.24
CA MET A 79 3.82 -1.36 -11.30
C MET A 79 3.06 -2.42 -12.14
N ASN A 80 3.32 -2.46 -13.44
CA ASN A 80 2.74 -3.45 -14.34
C ASN A 80 3.60 -4.72 -14.35
N PRO A 81 3.02 -5.91 -14.53
CA PRO A 81 3.79 -7.11 -14.84
C PRO A 81 4.70 -6.89 -16.05
N LEU A 82 5.88 -7.52 -16.04
CA LEU A 82 6.82 -7.49 -17.16
C LEU A 82 6.18 -8.07 -18.44
N LYS A 83 6.71 -7.67 -19.60
CA LYS A 83 6.17 -8.06 -20.91
C LYS A 83 6.20 -9.57 -21.13
N GLU A 84 7.21 -10.26 -20.59
CA GLU A 84 7.36 -11.72 -20.67
C GLU A 84 6.18 -12.52 -20.06
N PHE A 85 5.46 -11.92 -19.11
CA PHE A 85 4.27 -12.55 -18.53
C PHE A 85 3.02 -12.41 -19.42
N HIS A 86 3.04 -11.48 -20.37
CA HIS A 86 1.93 -11.27 -21.29
C HIS A 86 1.99 -12.30 -22.42
N LEU A 87 0.84 -12.85 -22.77
CA LEU A 87 0.78 -13.78 -23.90
C LEU A 87 1.18 -13.07 -25.19
N SER A 88 1.98 -13.77 -26.01
CA SER A 88 2.24 -13.34 -27.39
C SER A 88 0.96 -13.40 -28.21
N TYR A 89 0.95 -12.79 -29.39
CA TYR A 89 -0.23 -12.85 -30.27
C TYR A 89 -0.57 -14.31 -30.66
N SER A 90 0.46 -15.10 -31.01
CA SER A 90 0.30 -16.51 -31.35
C SER A 90 -0.21 -17.35 -30.18
N ASP A 91 0.25 -17.08 -28.95
CA ASP A 91 -0.22 -17.83 -27.78
C ASP A 91 -1.68 -17.52 -27.44
N LYS A 92 -2.12 -16.27 -27.66
CA LYS A 92 -3.53 -15.90 -27.48
C LYS A 92 -4.42 -16.62 -28.47
N GLU A 93 -4.03 -16.60 -29.74
CA GLU A 93 -4.79 -17.27 -30.80
C GLU A 93 -4.86 -18.79 -30.56
N LEU A 94 -3.76 -19.40 -30.11
CA LEU A 94 -3.74 -20.81 -29.73
C LEU A 94 -4.68 -21.09 -28.55
N LEU A 95 -4.63 -20.26 -27.50
CA LEU A 95 -5.48 -20.42 -26.32
C LEU A 95 -6.97 -20.23 -26.64
N GLU A 96 -7.32 -19.30 -27.53
CA GLU A 96 -8.70 -19.02 -27.96
C GLU A 96 -9.30 -20.12 -28.83
N ARG A 97 -8.47 -20.87 -29.56
CA ARG A 97 -8.90 -22.00 -30.40
C ARG A 97 -9.20 -23.27 -29.60
N GLU A 98 -8.54 -23.44 -28.45
CA GLU A 98 -8.70 -24.62 -27.61
C GLU A 98 -9.89 -24.53 -26.65
N ASP A 99 -10.51 -25.68 -26.40
CA ASP A 99 -11.58 -25.79 -25.41
C ASP A 99 -11.09 -25.49 -23.99
N ARG A 100 -11.95 -24.81 -23.22
CA ARG A 100 -11.66 -24.48 -21.82
C ARG A 100 -11.52 -25.75 -20.98
N GLY A 101 -10.40 -25.89 -20.28
CA GLY A 101 -10.11 -27.05 -19.45
C GLY A 101 -8.63 -27.42 -19.49
N GLU A 102 -8.35 -28.71 -19.56
CA GLU A 102 -6.97 -29.23 -19.55
C GLU A 102 -6.15 -28.81 -20.77
N SER A 103 -6.73 -28.72 -21.97
CA SER A 103 -6.01 -28.29 -23.18
C SER A 103 -5.41 -26.89 -23.04
N GLN A 104 -6.22 -25.93 -22.60
CA GLN A 104 -5.74 -24.57 -22.29
C GLN A 104 -4.72 -24.56 -21.15
N GLN A 105 -4.90 -25.40 -20.12
CA GLN A 105 -3.92 -25.49 -19.04
C GLN A 105 -2.57 -26.04 -19.51
N GLU A 106 -2.55 -26.97 -20.47
CA GLU A 106 -1.29 -27.49 -21.00
C GLU A 106 -0.50 -26.42 -21.76
N ILE A 107 -1.18 -25.59 -22.55
CA ILE A 107 -0.56 -24.43 -23.21
C ILE A 107 0.01 -23.47 -22.15
N LEU A 108 -0.78 -23.12 -21.14
CA LEU A 108 -0.34 -22.22 -20.08
C LEU A 108 0.83 -22.80 -19.28
N ARG A 109 0.84 -24.12 -19.03
CA ARG A 109 1.95 -24.82 -18.35
C ARG A 109 3.22 -24.74 -19.19
N ARG A 110 3.13 -24.94 -20.51
CA ARG A 110 4.26 -24.80 -21.43
C ARG A 110 4.86 -23.40 -21.38
N ILE A 111 4.03 -22.36 -21.47
CA ILE A 111 4.48 -20.96 -21.41
C ILE A 111 5.08 -20.63 -20.05
N ALA A 112 4.51 -21.17 -18.96
CA ALA A 112 4.98 -20.91 -17.60
C ALA A 112 6.36 -21.53 -17.28
N ARG A 113 6.87 -22.49 -18.05
CA ARG A 113 8.17 -23.15 -17.79
C ARG A 113 9.33 -22.16 -17.85
N ASP A 114 9.23 -21.18 -18.74
CA ASP A 114 10.27 -20.19 -18.98
C ASP A 114 10.11 -18.94 -18.09
N LEU A 115 9.17 -18.97 -17.12
CA LEU A 115 8.86 -17.86 -16.22
C LEU A 115 9.12 -18.23 -14.74
N PRO A 116 9.53 -17.27 -13.89
CA PRO A 116 9.78 -17.51 -12.47
C PRO A 116 8.45 -17.56 -11.68
N ILE A 117 7.61 -18.57 -11.95
CA ILE A 117 6.29 -18.76 -11.33
C ILE A 117 6.26 -20.06 -10.52
N TYR A 118 6.29 -19.92 -9.20
CA TYR A 118 6.31 -21.02 -8.23
C TYR A 118 4.92 -21.36 -7.68
N THR A 119 3.94 -20.44 -7.82
CA THR A 119 2.59 -20.64 -7.26
C THR A 119 1.55 -21.09 -8.29
N ARG A 120 0.49 -21.73 -7.81
CA ARG A 120 -0.63 -22.29 -8.59
C ARG A 120 -1.98 -21.89 -8.00
N THR A 121 -3.07 -22.19 -8.70
CA THR A 121 -4.42 -22.14 -8.10
C THR A 121 -4.59 -23.29 -7.09
N ASN A 122 -5.71 -23.30 -6.35
CA ASN A 122 -6.02 -24.42 -5.45
C ASN A 122 -6.24 -25.75 -6.18
N SER A 123 -6.57 -25.70 -7.48
CA SER A 123 -6.70 -26.90 -8.32
C SER A 123 -5.38 -27.31 -8.98
N GLY A 124 -4.26 -26.66 -8.65
CA GLY A 124 -2.96 -26.91 -9.27
C GLY A 124 -2.76 -26.27 -10.66
N ALA A 125 -3.76 -25.56 -11.18
CA ALA A 125 -3.71 -24.88 -12.47
C ALA A 125 -2.77 -23.65 -12.47
N ILE A 126 -2.33 -23.23 -13.67
CA ILE A 126 -1.57 -21.99 -13.84
C ILE A 126 -2.47 -20.79 -13.53
N ARG A 127 -1.93 -19.85 -12.76
CA ARG A 127 -2.65 -18.62 -12.38
C ARG A 127 -2.70 -17.67 -13.59
N PHE A 128 -3.78 -17.71 -14.35
CA PHE A 128 -3.97 -16.84 -15.53
C PHE A 128 -4.94 -15.68 -15.26
N CYS A 129 -4.84 -14.59 -16.04
CA CYS A 129 -5.80 -13.49 -16.05
C CYS A 129 -6.44 -13.30 -17.43
N ASP A 130 -7.69 -13.70 -17.60
CA ASP A 130 -8.41 -13.56 -18.88
C ASP A 130 -8.60 -12.09 -19.32
N ARG A 131 -8.75 -11.17 -18.36
CA ARG A 131 -8.95 -9.75 -18.67
C ARG A 131 -7.68 -9.06 -19.16
N CYS A 132 -6.53 -9.45 -18.60
CA CYS A 132 -5.25 -8.84 -18.92
C CYS A 132 -4.44 -9.67 -19.94
N GLN A 133 -4.87 -10.90 -20.24
CA GLN A 133 -4.21 -11.83 -21.16
C GLN A 133 -2.73 -12.04 -20.80
N LEU A 134 -2.50 -12.36 -19.52
CA LEU A 134 -1.17 -12.60 -18.96
C LEU A 134 -1.19 -13.73 -17.92
N LEU A 135 -0.08 -14.46 -17.82
CA LEU A 135 0.19 -15.35 -16.70
C LEU A 135 0.52 -14.49 -15.48
N LYS A 136 -0.20 -14.67 -14.38
CA LYS A 136 -0.01 -13.85 -13.18
C LYS A 136 1.34 -14.21 -12.55
N PRO A 137 2.26 -13.26 -12.38
CA PRO A 137 3.42 -13.46 -11.52
C PRO A 137 2.99 -13.90 -10.12
N ASP A 138 3.92 -14.49 -9.37
CA ASP A 138 3.64 -14.84 -7.98
C ASP A 138 3.19 -13.60 -7.20
N ARG A 139 2.24 -13.79 -6.29
CA ARG A 139 1.65 -12.72 -5.46
C ARG A 139 0.92 -11.60 -6.25
N CYS A 140 0.80 -11.70 -7.57
CA CYS A 140 0.07 -10.76 -8.41
C CYS A 140 -1.43 -11.10 -8.47
N HIS A 141 -2.31 -10.11 -8.32
CA HIS A 141 -3.76 -10.29 -8.42
C HIS A 141 -4.40 -9.22 -9.30
N HIS A 142 -5.51 -9.55 -9.96
CA HIS A 142 -6.27 -8.59 -10.76
C HIS A 142 -7.21 -7.80 -9.85
N CYS A 143 -7.05 -6.48 -9.82
CA CYS A 143 -8.01 -5.59 -9.16
C CYS A 143 -9.06 -5.13 -10.18
N SER A 144 -10.34 -5.44 -9.93
CA SER A 144 -11.44 -5.02 -10.80
C SER A 144 -11.66 -3.50 -10.81
N VAL A 145 -11.39 -2.82 -9.69
CA VAL A 145 -11.51 -1.36 -9.57
C VAL A 145 -10.43 -0.65 -10.39
N CYS A 146 -9.17 -1.07 -10.23
CA CYS A 146 -8.07 -0.55 -11.04
C CYS A 146 -8.07 -1.08 -12.49
N ASN A 147 -8.83 -2.16 -12.75
CA ASN A 147 -8.92 -2.87 -14.02
C ASN A 147 -7.55 -3.30 -14.58
N LYS A 148 -6.67 -3.81 -13.71
CA LYS A 148 -5.33 -4.31 -14.06
C LYS A 148 -4.81 -5.30 -13.03
N CYS A 149 -3.83 -6.08 -13.44
CA CYS A 149 -3.01 -6.90 -12.55
C CYS A 149 -2.06 -6.01 -11.72
N ILE A 150 -2.03 -6.25 -10.41
CA ILE A 150 -1.26 -5.52 -9.41
C ILE A 150 -0.21 -6.48 -8.84
N LEU A 151 1.07 -6.16 -9.01
CA LEU A 151 2.18 -6.91 -8.44
C LEU A 151 2.14 -6.85 -6.91
N LYS A 152 2.39 -7.98 -6.24
CA LYS A 152 2.28 -8.15 -4.78
C LYS A 152 1.06 -7.43 -4.20
N MET A 153 -0.13 -7.68 -4.78
CA MET A 153 -1.34 -6.97 -4.38
C MET A 153 -1.65 -7.24 -2.92
N ASP A 154 -1.80 -6.18 -2.14
CA ASP A 154 -2.26 -6.28 -0.76
C ASP A 154 -3.77 -6.05 -0.69
N HIS A 155 -4.22 -4.87 -1.12
CA HIS A 155 -5.64 -4.55 -1.20
C HIS A 155 -5.89 -3.34 -2.11
N HIS A 156 -7.14 -3.10 -2.45
CA HIS A 156 -7.56 -1.81 -3.00
C HIS A 156 -8.03 -0.91 -1.86
N CYS A 157 -7.45 0.28 -1.72
CA CYS A 157 -7.74 1.17 -0.61
C CYS A 157 -8.51 2.41 -1.09
N PRO A 158 -9.80 2.55 -0.74
CA PRO A 158 -10.60 3.70 -1.13
C PRO A 158 -10.04 5.03 -0.61
N TRP A 159 -9.44 5.02 0.59
CA TRP A 159 -8.89 6.21 1.26
C TRP A 159 -7.70 6.86 0.55
N VAL A 160 -7.07 6.14 -0.37
CA VAL A 160 -5.98 6.65 -1.23
C VAL A 160 -6.36 6.58 -2.72
N ASN A 161 -7.59 6.17 -3.04
CA ASN A 161 -8.07 5.92 -4.40
C ASN A 161 -7.06 5.15 -5.28
N ASN A 162 -6.39 4.16 -4.70
CA ASN A 162 -5.34 3.41 -5.37
C ASN A 162 -5.22 2.01 -4.79
N CYS A 163 -4.63 1.10 -5.56
CA CYS A 163 -4.22 -0.20 -5.05
C CYS A 163 -2.93 -0.08 -4.24
N VAL A 164 -2.91 -0.75 -3.10
CA VAL A 164 -1.70 -0.97 -2.31
C VAL A 164 -1.10 -2.29 -2.76
N GLY A 165 0.14 -2.24 -3.26
CA GLY A 165 0.88 -3.39 -3.76
C GLY A 165 2.38 -3.11 -3.80
N PHE A 166 3.11 -3.85 -4.64
CA PHE A 166 4.58 -3.82 -4.65
C PHE A 166 5.20 -2.41 -4.66
N SER A 167 4.73 -1.52 -5.56
CA SER A 167 5.37 -0.22 -5.78
C SER A 167 5.11 0.82 -4.69
N ASN A 168 4.06 0.67 -3.88
CA ASN A 168 3.65 1.67 -2.89
C ASN A 168 3.40 1.11 -1.48
N TYR A 169 3.66 -0.18 -1.23
CA TYR A 169 3.41 -0.78 0.09
C TYR A 169 4.23 -0.11 1.21
N LYS A 170 5.50 0.23 0.94
CA LYS A 170 6.33 1.02 1.87
C LYS A 170 5.69 2.38 2.17
N PHE A 171 5.18 3.07 1.15
CA PHE A 171 4.54 4.38 1.33
C PHE A 171 3.28 4.28 2.18
N PHE A 172 2.48 3.22 1.96
CA PHE A 172 1.32 2.94 2.79
C PHE A 172 1.71 2.68 4.26
N MET A 173 2.77 1.90 4.53
CA MET A 173 3.28 1.69 5.89
C MET A 173 3.71 2.99 6.56
N LEU A 174 4.46 3.84 5.84
CA LEU A 174 4.88 5.15 6.33
C LEU A 174 3.69 6.10 6.54
N PHE A 175 2.71 6.07 5.64
CA PHE A 175 1.47 6.81 5.78
C PHE A 175 0.75 6.42 7.08
N LEU A 176 0.58 5.13 7.37
CA LEU A 176 -0.02 4.68 8.64
C LEU A 176 0.78 5.15 9.86
N ALA A 177 2.11 4.98 9.82
CA ALA A 177 2.99 5.35 10.94
C ALA A 177 2.98 6.87 11.21
N TYR A 178 3.12 7.69 10.18
CA TYR A 178 3.10 9.14 10.31
C TYR A 178 1.69 9.68 10.61
N SER A 179 0.63 9.03 10.15
CA SER A 179 -0.75 9.36 10.54
C SER A 179 -0.97 9.12 12.03
N LEU A 180 -0.49 7.98 12.55
CA LEU A 180 -0.59 7.66 13.97
C LEU A 180 0.24 8.66 14.80
N LEU A 181 1.49 8.93 14.39
CA LEU A 181 2.34 9.90 15.07
C LEU A 181 1.71 11.30 15.08
N TYR A 182 1.11 11.73 13.96
CA TYR A 182 0.39 12.99 13.85
C TYR A 182 -0.79 13.06 14.83
N CYS A 183 -1.63 12.02 14.88
CA CYS A 183 -2.77 12.00 15.79
C CYS A 183 -2.34 11.94 17.26
N LEU A 184 -1.35 11.11 17.61
CA LEU A 184 -0.82 11.02 18.97
C LEU A 184 -0.19 12.33 19.43
N PHE A 185 0.54 13.02 18.54
CA PHE A 185 1.13 14.32 18.85
C PHE A 185 0.05 15.37 19.13
N ILE A 186 -1.00 15.43 18.31
CA ILE A 186 -2.16 16.30 18.54
C ILE A 186 -2.82 15.95 19.87
N THR A 187 -3.18 14.69 20.10
CA THR A 187 -3.82 14.25 21.35
C THR A 187 -3.00 14.62 22.57
N ALA A 188 -1.69 14.36 22.56
CA ALA A 188 -0.81 14.63 23.70
C ALA A 188 -0.68 16.13 23.99
N THR A 189 -0.50 16.96 22.95
CA THR A 189 -0.35 18.41 23.11
C THR A 189 -1.66 19.12 23.43
N ASP A 190 -2.78 18.58 22.95
CA ASP A 190 -4.13 19.11 23.15
C ASP A 190 -4.74 18.70 24.50
N LEU A 191 -4.30 17.58 25.11
CA LEU A 191 -4.80 17.06 26.38
C LEU A 191 -4.85 18.12 27.49
N GLN A 192 -3.82 18.96 27.61
CA GLN A 192 -3.78 20.03 28.60
C GLN A 192 -4.89 21.08 28.39
N TYR A 193 -5.26 21.37 27.13
CA TYR A 193 -6.31 22.31 26.79
C TYR A 193 -7.69 21.67 26.95
N PHE A 194 -7.81 20.38 26.63
CA PHE A 194 -8.98 19.57 26.94
C PHE A 194 -9.27 19.53 28.45
N ILE A 195 -8.25 19.34 29.30
CA ILE A 195 -8.42 19.40 30.76
C ILE A 195 -8.87 20.81 31.19
N LYS A 196 -8.23 21.87 30.67
CA LYS A 196 -8.63 23.26 30.97
C LYS A 196 -10.04 23.60 30.51
N PHE A 197 -10.52 22.99 29.43
CA PHE A 197 -11.91 23.14 28.97
C PHE A 197 -12.89 22.69 30.05
N TRP A 198 -12.67 21.51 30.65
CA TRP A 198 -13.54 20.97 31.71
C TRP A 198 -13.40 21.68 33.05
N LEU A 199 -12.23 22.28 33.33
CA LEU A 199 -11.99 23.07 34.54
C LEU A 199 -12.47 24.53 34.43
N ASN A 200 -13.24 24.88 33.40
CA ASN A 200 -13.67 26.26 33.10
C ASN A 200 -12.50 27.28 32.98
N GLY A 201 -11.31 26.79 32.62
CA GLY A 201 -10.10 27.60 32.50
C GLY A 201 -9.88 28.24 31.13
N LEU A 202 -10.84 28.11 30.20
CA LEU A 202 -10.77 28.67 28.84
C LEU A 202 -11.90 29.67 28.59
N PRO A 203 -11.59 30.85 28.00
CA PRO A 203 -12.60 31.85 27.64
C PRO A 203 -13.55 31.32 26.56
N ASP A 204 -14.83 31.70 26.66
CA ASP A 204 -15.89 31.19 25.78
C ASP A 204 -15.78 31.75 24.36
N THR A 205 -15.09 30.99 23.51
CA THR A 205 -14.69 31.39 22.16
C THR A 205 -14.82 30.21 21.21
N GLN A 206 -14.87 30.48 19.90
CA GLN A 206 -14.92 29.46 18.85
C GLN A 206 -13.77 28.42 18.95
N ALA A 207 -12.62 28.82 19.53
CA ALA A 207 -11.50 27.92 19.80
C ALA A 207 -11.87 26.70 20.66
N LYS A 208 -12.86 26.82 21.56
CA LYS A 208 -13.34 25.72 22.40
C LYS A 208 -13.87 24.53 21.58
N PHE A 209 -14.69 24.81 20.57
CA PHE A 209 -15.27 23.76 19.72
C PHE A 209 -14.20 23.06 18.88
N HIS A 210 -13.24 23.83 18.35
CA HIS A 210 -12.12 23.29 17.59
C HIS A 210 -11.25 22.36 18.43
N ILE A 211 -10.89 22.76 19.66
CA ILE A 211 -10.10 21.96 20.61
C ILE A 211 -10.83 20.64 20.90
N LEU A 212 -12.11 20.71 21.29
CA LEU A 212 -12.87 19.53 21.65
C LEU A 212 -12.97 18.52 20.50
N PHE A 213 -13.34 19.00 19.32
CA PHE A 213 -13.49 18.13 18.14
C PHE A 213 -12.14 17.58 17.66
N LEU A 214 -11.06 18.36 17.78
CA LEU A 214 -9.71 17.94 17.42
C LEU A 214 -9.23 16.80 18.32
N PHE A 215 -9.38 16.95 19.64
CA PHE A 215 -9.01 15.92 20.61
C PHE A 215 -9.71 14.58 20.33
N PHE A 216 -11.04 14.60 20.22
CA PHE A 216 -11.81 13.36 20.02
C PHE A 216 -11.54 12.73 18.65
N SER A 217 -11.43 13.54 17.60
CA SER A 217 -11.10 13.04 16.26
C SER A 217 -9.71 12.39 16.25
N ALA A 218 -8.70 13.05 16.83
CA ALA A 218 -7.34 12.52 16.91
C ALA A 218 -7.27 11.21 17.71
N CYS A 219 -7.97 11.11 18.84
CA CYS A 219 -8.07 9.88 19.63
C CYS A 219 -8.72 8.74 18.84
N MET A 220 -9.85 9.00 18.18
CA MET A 220 -10.56 8.01 17.36
C MET A 220 -9.67 7.47 16.25
N PHE A 221 -9.06 8.36 15.45
CA PHE A 221 -8.14 7.95 14.39
C PHE A 221 -6.91 7.22 14.93
N SER A 222 -6.35 7.63 16.08
CA SER A 222 -5.20 6.96 16.70
C SER A 222 -5.49 5.48 17.00
N VAL A 223 -6.64 5.17 17.58
CA VAL A 223 -7.02 3.78 17.88
C VAL A 223 -7.16 2.95 16.60
N SER A 224 -7.86 3.47 15.59
CA SER A 224 -8.03 2.78 14.31
C SER A 224 -6.72 2.60 13.55
N LEU A 225 -5.84 3.61 13.56
CA LEU A 225 -4.54 3.56 12.88
C LEU A 225 -3.56 2.65 13.59
N ALA A 226 -3.56 2.62 14.93
CA ALA A 226 -2.70 1.74 15.71
C ALA A 226 -3.02 0.26 15.45
N SER A 227 -4.30 -0.11 15.39
CA SER A 227 -4.68 -1.50 15.09
C SER A 227 -4.28 -1.91 13.66
N LEU A 228 -4.54 -1.05 12.67
CA LEU A 228 -4.17 -1.31 11.27
C LEU A 228 -2.65 -1.36 11.07
N LEU A 229 -1.90 -0.44 11.68
CA LEU A 229 -0.43 -0.44 11.64
C LEU A 229 0.13 -1.70 12.29
N THR A 230 -0.38 -2.11 13.45
CA THR A 230 0.05 -3.34 14.14
C THR A 230 -0.17 -4.57 13.27
N TYR A 231 -1.35 -4.67 12.62
CA TYR A 231 -1.65 -5.74 11.69
C TYR A 231 -0.66 -5.80 10.51
N HIS A 232 -0.40 -4.66 9.85
CA HIS A 232 0.53 -4.65 8.73
C HIS A 232 2.00 -4.80 9.15
N CYS A 233 2.39 -4.36 10.35
CA CYS A 233 3.70 -4.70 10.91
C CYS A 233 3.85 -6.22 11.00
N TRP A 234 2.86 -6.93 11.55
CA TRP A 234 2.87 -8.40 11.58
C TRP A 234 2.95 -9.02 10.18
N LEU A 235 2.21 -8.49 9.18
CA LEU A 235 2.29 -8.93 7.79
C LEU A 235 3.69 -8.76 7.19
N VAL A 236 4.32 -7.59 7.37
CA VAL A 236 5.70 -7.33 6.93
C VAL A 236 6.66 -8.32 7.58
N CYS A 237 6.53 -8.56 8.89
CA CYS A 237 7.40 -9.49 9.62
C CYS A 237 7.28 -10.94 9.13
N ARG A 238 6.12 -11.34 8.60
CA ARG A 238 5.85 -12.67 8.03
C ARG A 238 5.98 -12.72 6.50
N ASN A 239 6.29 -11.60 5.84
CA ASN A 239 6.30 -11.42 4.39
C ASN A 239 5.01 -11.92 3.72
N ARG A 240 3.85 -11.54 4.28
CA ARG A 240 2.53 -11.87 3.72
C ARG A 240 1.82 -10.61 3.28
N SER A 241 1.03 -10.72 2.22
CA SER A 241 -0.01 -9.73 1.92
C SER A 241 -1.31 -10.07 2.65
N THR A 242 -2.21 -9.10 2.76
CA THR A 242 -3.56 -9.31 3.30
C THR A 242 -4.30 -10.43 2.55
N LEU A 243 -4.18 -10.48 1.21
CA LEU A 243 -4.76 -11.56 0.40
C LEU A 243 -4.19 -12.94 0.73
N GLU A 244 -2.89 -13.03 1.00
CA GLU A 244 -2.21 -14.29 1.35
C GLU A 244 -2.58 -14.79 2.74
N VAL A 245 -3.02 -13.91 3.64
CA VAL A 245 -3.58 -14.31 4.93
C VAL A 245 -4.96 -14.90 4.79
N VAL A 246 -5.81 -14.30 3.94
CA VAL A 246 -7.15 -14.82 3.64
C VAL A 246 -7.06 -16.14 2.87
N ARG A 247 -6.15 -16.22 1.90
CA ARG A 247 -5.93 -17.41 1.09
C ARG A 247 -4.44 -17.64 0.89
N ALA A 248 -3.92 -18.63 1.61
CA ALA A 248 -2.53 -19.02 1.53
C ALA A 248 -2.14 -19.41 0.09
N PRO A 249 -0.93 -19.01 -0.36
CA PRO A 249 -0.44 -19.40 -1.68
C PRO A 249 -0.20 -20.91 -1.74
N VAL A 250 -0.53 -21.49 -2.91
CA VAL A 250 -0.31 -22.90 -3.22
C VAL A 250 0.94 -23.00 -4.07
N PHE A 251 1.95 -23.70 -3.57
CA PHE A 251 3.17 -24.05 -4.27
C PHE A 251 3.05 -25.47 -4.83
N ARG A 252 4.07 -25.93 -5.56
CA ARG A 252 4.13 -27.31 -6.10
C ARG A 252 4.03 -28.38 -5.00
N HIS A 253 4.64 -28.13 -3.85
CA HIS A 253 4.58 -29.01 -2.67
C HIS A 253 3.31 -28.83 -1.82
N GLY A 254 2.36 -28.01 -2.27
CA GLY A 254 1.10 -27.77 -1.58
C GLY A 254 0.99 -26.37 -0.98
N THR A 255 0.01 -26.20 -0.09
CA THR A 255 -0.30 -24.89 0.51
C THR A 255 0.73 -24.55 1.57
N ASP A 256 1.41 -23.41 1.41
CA ASP A 256 2.42 -22.95 2.35
C ASP A 256 2.24 -21.47 2.69
N LYS A 257 1.79 -21.21 3.93
CA LYS A 257 1.59 -19.84 4.44
C LYS A 257 2.92 -19.08 4.56
N SER A 258 4.04 -19.77 4.70
CA SER A 258 5.36 -19.21 4.95
C SER A 258 6.29 -19.32 3.75
N GLY A 259 5.78 -19.72 2.58
CA GLY A 259 6.60 -20.00 1.40
C GLY A 259 7.47 -18.82 0.90
N PHE A 260 7.07 -17.58 1.21
CA PHE A 260 7.84 -16.36 0.90
C PHE A 260 8.59 -15.77 2.12
N SER A 261 8.53 -16.40 3.28
CA SER A 261 9.20 -15.89 4.48
C SER A 261 10.68 -16.24 4.48
N LEU A 262 11.53 -15.24 4.68
CA LEU A 262 13.00 -15.34 4.69
C LEU A 262 13.57 -15.07 6.10
N GLY A 263 12.71 -14.99 7.11
CA GLY A 263 13.04 -14.55 8.47
C GLY A 263 12.79 -13.05 8.67
N PHE A 264 12.55 -12.64 9.93
CA PHE A 264 12.05 -11.32 10.30
C PHE A 264 12.82 -10.15 9.64
N SER A 265 14.15 -10.14 9.78
CA SER A 265 14.98 -9.03 9.27
C SER A 265 14.97 -8.95 7.75
N LYS A 266 15.11 -10.10 7.07
CA LYS A 266 15.07 -10.16 5.60
C LYS A 266 13.69 -9.78 5.07
N ASN A 267 12.62 -10.22 5.72
CA ASN A 267 11.25 -9.86 5.36
C ASN A 267 11.01 -8.35 5.43
N PHE A 268 11.49 -7.70 6.49
CA PHE A 268 11.41 -6.25 6.62
C PHE A 268 12.19 -5.53 5.50
N ARG A 269 13.42 -5.96 5.22
CA ARG A 269 14.26 -5.40 4.15
C ARG A 269 13.66 -5.57 2.76
N GLN A 270 12.87 -6.62 2.50
CA GLN A 270 12.14 -6.74 1.23
C GLN A 270 11.22 -5.54 0.96
N VAL A 271 10.70 -4.87 2.00
CA VAL A 271 9.82 -3.71 1.89
C VAL A 271 10.58 -2.39 2.03
N PHE A 272 11.49 -2.29 3.00
CA PHE A 272 12.17 -1.04 3.35
C PHE A 272 13.57 -0.88 2.74
N GLY A 273 14.13 -1.93 2.16
CA GLY A 273 15.48 -1.94 1.57
C GLY A 273 16.59 -2.14 2.60
N ASP A 274 17.82 -2.26 2.08
CA ASP A 274 19.02 -2.44 2.90
C ASP A 274 19.56 -1.11 3.47
N GLU A 275 19.31 0.01 2.79
CA GLU A 275 19.79 1.33 3.20
C GLU A 275 18.88 1.97 4.27
N VAL A 276 19.29 1.84 5.54
CA VAL A 276 18.54 2.31 6.73
C VAL A 276 18.13 3.80 6.65
N LYS A 277 18.95 4.65 6.04
CA LYS A 277 18.65 6.09 5.88
C LYS A 277 17.35 6.37 5.10
N TYR A 278 16.93 5.45 4.24
CA TYR A 278 15.69 5.59 3.48
C TYR A 278 14.48 4.99 4.20
N TRP A 279 14.64 4.26 5.30
CA TRP A 279 13.53 3.63 6.00
C TRP A 279 12.42 4.61 6.42
N PRO A 280 12.71 5.77 7.03
CA PRO A 280 11.67 6.74 7.39
C PRO A 280 11.20 7.59 6.19
N ILE A 281 11.91 7.56 5.06
CA ILE A 281 11.67 8.48 3.95
C ILE A 281 10.71 7.85 2.94
N PRO A 282 9.63 8.55 2.52
CA PRO A 282 8.71 8.13 1.45
C PRO A 282 9.32 8.10 0.04
N VAL A 283 10.45 7.42 -0.12
CA VAL A 283 11.11 7.11 -1.40
C VAL A 283 11.16 5.60 -1.60
N PHE A 284 11.05 5.14 -2.85
CA PHE A 284 11.05 3.72 -3.14
C PHE A 284 12.42 3.12 -2.78
N SER A 285 12.42 2.07 -1.96
CA SER A 285 13.62 1.33 -1.59
C SER A 285 13.33 -0.17 -1.39
N GLY A 286 12.16 -0.65 -1.83
CA GLY A 286 11.82 -2.07 -1.79
C GLY A 286 12.74 -2.89 -2.67
N LEU A 287 12.97 -4.15 -2.31
CA LEU A 287 13.83 -5.06 -3.06
C LEU A 287 13.03 -5.87 -4.09
N GLY A 288 13.70 -6.30 -5.15
CA GLY A 288 13.13 -7.11 -6.23
C GLY A 288 12.45 -6.29 -7.32
N ASP A 289 11.83 -7.00 -8.27
CA ASP A 289 11.13 -6.45 -9.43
C ASP A 289 9.60 -6.48 -9.28
N GLY A 290 9.09 -7.17 -8.27
CA GLY A 290 7.67 -7.39 -8.03
C GLY A 290 7.06 -8.53 -8.85
N CYS A 291 7.80 -9.10 -9.80
CA CYS A 291 7.40 -10.23 -10.64
C CYS A 291 7.94 -11.57 -10.09
N SER A 292 9.09 -11.56 -9.45
CA SER A 292 9.70 -12.70 -8.78
C SER A 292 9.98 -12.38 -7.31
N PHE A 293 9.87 -13.39 -6.45
CA PHE A 293 10.10 -13.25 -5.01
C PHE A 293 10.91 -14.45 -4.50
N PRO A 294 11.93 -14.24 -3.66
CA PRO A 294 12.65 -15.35 -3.06
C PRO A 294 11.71 -16.21 -2.21
N THR A 295 11.85 -17.53 -2.32
CA THR A 295 11.07 -18.51 -1.54
C THR A 295 11.96 -19.20 -0.50
N CYS A 296 11.36 -19.82 0.51
CA CYS A 296 12.11 -20.52 1.57
C CYS A 296 12.68 -21.89 1.13
N LEU A 297 12.18 -22.47 0.02
CA LEU A 297 12.43 -23.86 -0.39
C LEU A 297 13.15 -24.00 -1.74
N VAL A 298 13.90 -22.99 -2.19
CA VAL A 298 14.58 -22.95 -3.51
C VAL A 298 15.49 -24.17 -3.80
N ASN A 299 15.85 -24.98 -2.80
CA ASN A 299 16.77 -26.11 -2.98
C ASN A 299 16.13 -27.49 -3.26
N LEU A 300 14.82 -27.58 -3.59
CA LEU A 300 14.16 -28.88 -3.82
C LEU A 300 13.55 -29.09 -5.21
N ASP A 301 13.59 -28.12 -6.14
CA ASP A 301 13.13 -28.34 -7.52
C ASP A 301 14.29 -28.95 -8.35
N PRO A 302 14.27 -30.25 -8.72
CA PRO A 302 15.38 -30.91 -9.43
C PRO A 302 15.51 -30.49 -10.90
N GLU A 303 14.55 -29.72 -11.41
CA GLU A 303 14.42 -29.40 -12.85
C GLU A 303 14.69 -27.93 -13.20
N GLN A 304 15.18 -27.09 -12.27
CA GLN A 304 15.48 -25.68 -12.59
C GLN A 304 16.97 -25.34 -12.62
N PRO A 305 17.42 -24.57 -13.63
CA PRO A 305 18.77 -24.03 -13.67
C PRO A 305 18.95 -22.97 -12.58
N SER A 306 20.10 -23.03 -11.91
CA SER A 306 20.50 -22.09 -10.87
C SER A 306 20.63 -20.67 -11.43
N SER A 307 19.70 -19.78 -11.10
CA SER A 307 19.88 -18.35 -11.37
C SER A 307 20.93 -17.80 -10.39
N SER A 308 22.16 -17.65 -10.88
CA SER A 308 23.21 -16.90 -10.21
C SER A 308 22.90 -15.39 -10.26
N PRO A 309 23.34 -14.59 -9.26
CA PRO A 309 23.00 -13.17 -9.21
C PRO A 309 23.76 -12.41 -10.29
N THR A 310 23.07 -11.99 -11.35
CA THR A 310 23.61 -11.12 -12.38
C THR A 310 23.98 -9.78 -11.77
N ARG A 311 25.26 -9.40 -11.90
CA ARG A 311 25.80 -8.10 -11.50
C ARG A 311 24.94 -6.95 -12.07
N SER A 312 24.68 -5.97 -11.22
CA SER A 312 24.04 -4.71 -11.56
C SER A 312 24.80 -3.96 -12.66
N HIS A 313 24.10 -3.57 -13.72
CA HIS A 313 24.54 -2.49 -14.61
C HIS A 313 24.04 -1.15 -14.04
N PRO A 314 24.86 -0.09 -14.03
CA PRO A 314 24.46 1.22 -13.54
C PRO A 314 23.52 1.89 -14.54
N VAL A 315 22.34 2.29 -14.07
CA VAL A 315 21.40 3.12 -14.84
C VAL A 315 22.01 4.50 -15.02
N SER A 316 22.23 4.89 -16.28
CA SER A 316 22.64 6.24 -16.64
C SER A 316 21.53 7.24 -16.31
N LYS A 317 21.87 8.29 -15.57
CA LYS A 317 21.03 9.47 -15.36
C LYS A 317 20.75 10.16 -16.70
N ARG A 318 19.48 10.37 -17.03
CA ARG A 318 18.97 11.57 -17.74
C ARG A 318 17.65 11.98 -17.12
#